data_AF-A0A2E7BG50-F1
#
_entry.id   AF-A0A2E7BG50-F1
#
_cell.length_a   1.000
_cell.length_b   1.000
_cell.length_c   1.000
_cell.angle_alpha   90.00
_cell.angle_beta   90.00
_cell.angle_gamma   90.00
#
_symmetry.space_group_name_H-M   'P 1'
#
loop_
_entity.id
_entity.type
_entity.pdbx_description
1 polymer ?
#
loop_
_entity_poly.entity_id
_entity_poly.type
_entity_poly.pdbx_seq_one_letter_code
_entity_poly.pdbx_strand_id
1 'polypeptide(L)'
;MGVQLRDLRFWLLALLPVCLLTCVLGLLFWAELGDAIRGEDYPPLEELIFQKVELSPEGFSATVFNDGPNPVTIAQLQIDDAYWSFAADPVGAVSHLGQATLTIPYPWVHGETHVLRLVTSTGATFDHEVAVAVSTPKADARFLGIFTLIGLYVGVIPVAIGLLWLPFVKQVGRKGLDFLLALTVGLLLFLLVDAVHDGFEAASRAPGSYQGIALFLFVALAAFVGLEVVGDRLRRSRLTAGMVEGSGWVLALLVATGIGLHNFGEGLAIGAAFALGEVSLGMVLIVGFALHNTTEGLAIVAPLANEKVRLGQLVQLGVLGGAPTIVGAWIGGLLYSPIWSVVCLAAGTGAIAQVVLQLGRQVVGGAPFARQMTSRPVAAGLLAGVVVMYVTGLVVG
;
A
#
# COMPACT_ATOMS: atom_id res chain seq x y z
N MET A 1 39.02 16.39 -31.15
CA MET A 1 39.22 14.93 -31.00
C MET A 1 39.45 14.46 -29.56
N GLY A 2 39.82 15.32 -28.59
CA GLY A 2 40.07 14.89 -27.20
C GLY A 2 38.85 14.75 -26.27
N VAL A 3 37.70 15.37 -26.60
CA VAL A 3 36.48 15.33 -25.76
C VAL A 3 35.71 14.01 -25.96
N GLN A 4 35.52 13.58 -27.21
CA GLN A 4 34.85 12.30 -27.54
C GLN A 4 35.56 11.06 -26.97
N LEU A 5 36.90 11.06 -26.91
CA LEU A 5 37.67 9.95 -26.35
C LEU A 5 37.56 9.86 -24.82
N ARG A 6 37.32 11.00 -24.15
CA ARG A 6 37.16 11.08 -22.70
C ARG A 6 35.80 10.53 -22.27
N ASP A 7 34.75 10.87 -23.02
CA ASP A 7 33.40 10.33 -22.82
C ASP A 7 33.37 8.82 -23.08
N LEU A 8 34.01 8.34 -24.15
CA LEU A 8 34.09 6.91 -24.45
C LEU A 8 34.84 6.12 -23.35
N ARG A 9 35.98 6.64 -22.87
CA ARG A 9 36.75 6.02 -21.79
C ARG A 9 35.99 6.04 -20.46
N PHE A 10 35.21 7.09 -20.19
CA PHE A 10 34.33 7.19 -19.03
C PHE A 10 33.21 6.14 -19.08
N TRP A 11 32.50 6.02 -20.20
CA TRP A 11 31.45 5.01 -20.37
C TRP A 11 32.01 3.59 -20.37
N LEU A 12 33.18 3.35 -20.96
CA LEU A 12 33.85 2.04 -20.88
C LEU A 12 34.22 1.67 -19.45
N LEU A 13 34.78 2.60 -18.67
CA LEU A 13 35.10 2.37 -17.26
C LEU A 13 33.85 2.20 -16.38
N ALA A 14 32.74 2.86 -16.72
CA ALA A 14 31.47 2.74 -16.00
C ALA A 14 30.74 1.42 -16.34
N LEU A 15 30.80 0.97 -17.59
CA LEU A 15 30.13 -0.24 -18.06
C LEU A 15 30.97 -1.51 -17.83
N LEU A 16 32.30 -1.42 -17.75
CA LEU A 16 33.18 -2.57 -17.56
C LEU A 16 32.84 -3.38 -16.30
N PRO A 17 32.61 -2.80 -15.10
CA PRO A 17 32.18 -3.56 -13.93
C PRO A 17 30.83 -4.26 -14.13
N VAL A 18 29.88 -3.61 -14.81
CA VAL A 18 28.56 -4.19 -15.11
C VAL A 18 28.69 -5.36 -16.08
N CYS A 19 29.47 -5.21 -17.14
CA CYS A 19 29.74 -6.28 -18.10
C CYS A 19 30.49 -7.45 -17.46
N LEU A 20 31.50 -7.19 -16.63
CA LEU A 20 32.22 -8.24 -15.89
C LEU A 20 31.31 -8.96 -14.91
N LEU A 21 30.48 -8.24 -14.16
CA LEU A 21 29.51 -8.83 -13.25
C LEU A 21 28.49 -9.69 -14.01
N THR A 22 27.96 -9.19 -15.13
CA THR A 22 27.03 -9.93 -15.99
C THR A 22 27.67 -11.19 -16.57
N CYS A 23 28.95 -11.11 -16.95
CA CYS A 23 29.72 -12.25 -17.44
C CYS A 23 29.95 -13.29 -16.34
N VAL A 24 30.35 -12.87 -15.13
CA VAL A 24 30.53 -13.77 -13.98
C VAL A 24 29.21 -14.43 -13.59
N LEU A 25 28.11 -13.67 -13.49
CA LEU A 25 26.78 -14.21 -13.21
C LEU A 25 26.35 -15.19 -14.31
N GLY A 26 26.51 -14.82 -15.59
CA GLY A 26 26.20 -15.68 -16.73
C GLY A 26 27.01 -16.98 -16.72
N LEU A 27 28.30 -16.93 -16.36
CA LEU A 27 29.16 -18.10 -16.18
C LEU A 27 28.70 -18.97 -15.01
N LEU A 28 28.28 -18.38 -13.89
CA LEU A 28 27.77 -19.11 -12.74
C LEU A 28 26.45 -19.84 -13.04
N PHE A 29 25.53 -19.19 -13.76
CA PHE A 29 24.28 -19.81 -14.21
C PHE A 29 24.53 -20.88 -15.27
N TRP A 30 25.40 -20.60 -16.25
CA TRP A 30 25.73 -21.56 -17.31
C TRP A 30 26.47 -22.79 -16.79
N ALA A 31 27.32 -22.62 -15.78
CA ALA A 31 28.03 -23.72 -15.14
C ALA A 31 27.16 -24.53 -14.15
N GLU A 32 25.88 -24.16 -13.97
CA GLU A 32 24.95 -24.77 -13.01
C GLU A 32 25.63 -25.03 -11.65
N LEU A 33 26.47 -24.09 -11.21
CA LEU A 33 27.41 -24.33 -10.10
C LEU A 33 26.65 -24.68 -8.81
N GLY A 34 25.41 -24.19 -8.68
CA GLY A 34 24.51 -24.55 -7.60
C GLY A 34 24.13 -26.03 -7.60
N ASP A 35 23.83 -26.61 -8.75
CA ASP A 35 23.45 -28.03 -8.89
C ASP A 35 24.68 -28.94 -8.80
N ALA A 36 25.83 -28.48 -9.33
CA ALA A 36 27.12 -29.15 -9.18
C ALA A 36 27.61 -29.22 -7.72
N ILE A 37 27.25 -28.25 -6.87
CA ILE A 37 27.57 -28.23 -5.43
C ILE A 37 26.54 -29.02 -4.61
N ARG A 38 25.25 -29.01 -5.01
CA ARG A 38 24.17 -29.71 -4.29
C ARG A 38 24.29 -31.22 -4.39
N GLY A 39 24.78 -31.78 -5.49
CA GLY A 39 24.82 -33.25 -5.68
C GLY A 39 23.41 -33.85 -5.85
N GLU A 40 23.33 -35.09 -6.36
CA GLU A 40 22.07 -35.74 -6.75
C GLU A 40 21.14 -36.11 -5.56
N ASP A 41 21.63 -36.06 -4.32
CA ASP A 41 20.92 -36.55 -3.12
C ASP A 41 20.13 -35.49 -2.34
N TYR A 42 20.09 -34.22 -2.79
CA TYR A 42 19.31 -33.18 -2.10
C TYR A 42 17.86 -33.17 -2.57
N PRO A 43 16.86 -33.21 -1.66
CA PRO A 43 15.46 -33.13 -2.05
C PRO A 43 15.18 -31.81 -2.77
N PRO A 44 14.32 -31.80 -3.80
CA PRO A 44 13.96 -30.57 -4.48
C PRO A 44 13.34 -29.60 -3.47
N LEU A 45 13.84 -28.38 -3.46
CA LEU A 45 13.20 -27.27 -2.76
C LEU A 45 11.93 -26.92 -3.54
N GLU A 46 10.79 -27.28 -2.97
CA GLU A 46 9.45 -27.01 -3.49
C GLU A 46 8.81 -25.93 -2.60
N GLU A 47 8.23 -24.90 -3.22
CA GLU A 47 7.53 -23.85 -2.50
C GLU A 47 6.34 -23.38 -3.34
N LEU A 48 5.16 -23.91 -3.03
CA LEU A 48 3.91 -23.54 -3.68
C LEU A 48 3.12 -22.59 -2.79
N ILE A 49 2.69 -21.47 -3.37
CA ILE A 49 1.92 -20.44 -2.66
C ILE A 49 0.60 -20.24 -3.39
N PHE A 50 -0.50 -20.27 -2.64
CA PHE A 50 -1.81 -19.86 -3.13
C PHE A 50 -1.83 -18.33 -3.27
N GLN A 51 -1.98 -17.84 -4.50
CA GLN A 51 -2.07 -16.40 -4.76
C GLN A 51 -3.50 -15.87 -4.68
N LYS A 52 -4.47 -16.69 -5.12
CA LYS A 52 -5.88 -16.32 -5.18
C LYS A 52 -6.74 -17.58 -5.08
N VAL A 53 -7.79 -17.54 -4.26
CA VAL A 53 -8.81 -18.59 -4.20
C VAL A 53 -10.16 -17.93 -4.41
N GLU A 54 -10.84 -18.30 -5.48
CA GLU A 54 -12.17 -17.82 -5.82
C GLU A 54 -13.21 -18.92 -5.58
N LEU A 55 -14.32 -18.55 -4.96
CA LEU A 55 -15.43 -19.43 -4.65
C LEU A 55 -16.60 -19.10 -5.57
N SER A 56 -17.07 -20.11 -6.29
CA SER A 56 -18.25 -20.06 -7.14
C SER A 56 -19.22 -21.17 -6.76
N PRO A 57 -20.49 -21.12 -7.21
CA PRO A 57 -21.41 -22.24 -7.00
C PRO A 57 -20.92 -23.58 -7.56
N GLU A 58 -19.96 -23.56 -8.49
CA GLU A 58 -19.37 -24.74 -9.12
C GLU A 58 -18.19 -25.32 -8.32
N GLY A 59 -17.66 -24.57 -7.33
CA GLY A 59 -16.54 -24.99 -6.49
C GLY A 59 -15.48 -23.91 -6.30
N PHE A 60 -14.24 -24.35 -6.02
CA PHE A 60 -13.08 -23.46 -5.85
C PHE A 60 -12.29 -23.32 -7.16
N SER A 61 -11.75 -22.12 -7.39
CA SER A 61 -10.73 -21.84 -8.40
C SER A 61 -9.52 -21.26 -7.68
N ALA A 62 -8.42 -22.02 -7.60
CA ALA A 62 -7.23 -21.64 -6.85
C ALA A 62 -6.04 -21.40 -7.78
N THR A 63 -5.50 -20.19 -7.81
CA THR A 63 -4.26 -19.86 -8.51
C THR A 63 -3.08 -20.15 -7.59
N VAL A 64 -2.20 -21.05 -8.03
CA VAL A 64 -0.99 -21.48 -7.31
C VAL A 64 0.23 -20.97 -8.06
N PHE A 65 1.20 -20.45 -7.31
CA PHE A 65 2.47 -19.94 -7.81
C PHE A 65 3.63 -20.74 -7.23
N ASN A 66 4.60 -21.08 -8.07
CA ASN A 66 5.81 -21.75 -7.62
C ASN A 66 6.91 -20.73 -7.34
N ASP A 67 7.13 -20.46 -6.06
CA ASP A 67 8.19 -19.59 -5.55
C ASP A 67 9.54 -20.34 -5.43
N GLY A 68 9.48 -21.67 -5.45
CA GLY A 68 10.64 -22.55 -5.34
C GLY A 68 11.46 -22.58 -6.63
N PRO A 69 12.76 -22.89 -6.54
CA PRO A 69 13.67 -22.88 -7.70
C PRO A 69 13.43 -24.04 -8.67
N ASN A 70 12.78 -25.12 -8.23
CA ASN A 70 12.56 -26.33 -9.02
C ASN A 70 11.11 -26.40 -9.53
N PRO A 71 10.86 -26.98 -10.72
CA PRO A 71 9.51 -27.27 -11.17
C PRO A 71 8.79 -28.23 -10.21
N VAL A 72 7.55 -27.91 -9.83
CA VAL A 72 6.77 -28.70 -8.87
C VAL A 72 5.55 -29.30 -9.55
N THR A 73 5.35 -30.61 -9.41
CA THR A 73 4.14 -31.29 -9.90
C THR A 73 3.15 -31.48 -8.75
N ILE A 74 1.96 -30.91 -8.89
CA ILE A 74 0.86 -31.11 -7.94
C ILE A 74 0.23 -32.47 -8.26
N ALA A 75 0.36 -33.44 -7.35
CA ALA A 75 -0.11 -34.80 -7.57
C ALA A 75 -1.52 -35.03 -7.03
N GLN A 76 -1.83 -34.44 -5.87
CA GLN A 76 -3.12 -34.59 -5.21
C GLN A 76 -3.54 -33.27 -4.55
N LEU A 77 -4.84 -33.15 -4.32
CA LEU A 77 -5.46 -32.06 -3.57
C LEU A 77 -6.34 -32.67 -2.48
N GLN A 78 -6.29 -32.11 -1.28
CA GLN A 78 -7.25 -32.37 -0.21
C GLN A 78 -8.07 -31.12 0.09
N ILE A 79 -9.35 -31.32 0.40
CA ILE A 79 -10.21 -30.33 1.05
C ILE A 79 -10.71 -30.96 2.34
N ASP A 80 -10.46 -30.31 3.47
CA ASP A 80 -10.86 -30.79 4.81
C ASP A 80 -10.39 -32.23 5.06
N ASP A 81 -9.11 -32.48 4.78
CA ASP A 81 -8.42 -33.78 4.86
C ASP A 81 -8.97 -34.89 3.95
N ALA A 82 -9.94 -34.59 3.07
CA ALA A 82 -10.46 -35.52 2.08
C ALA A 82 -9.84 -35.27 0.69
N TYR A 83 -9.33 -36.32 0.04
CA TYR A 83 -8.82 -36.23 -1.33
C TYR A 83 -9.93 -35.89 -2.32
N TRP A 84 -9.66 -34.93 -3.21
CA TRP A 84 -10.62 -34.46 -4.20
C TRP A 84 -10.02 -34.35 -5.60
N SER A 85 -10.87 -34.43 -6.62
CA SER A 85 -10.46 -34.22 -8.01
C SER A 85 -10.26 -32.74 -8.31
N PHE A 86 -9.24 -32.42 -9.12
CA PHE A 86 -9.02 -31.07 -9.63
C PHE A 86 -8.57 -31.13 -11.09
N ALA A 87 -8.74 -30.01 -11.81
CA ALA A 87 -8.14 -29.79 -13.12
C ALA A 87 -7.16 -28.63 -13.03
N ALA A 88 -5.95 -28.78 -13.59
CA ALA A 88 -4.92 -27.74 -13.60
C ALA A 88 -4.73 -27.14 -14.99
N ASP A 89 -4.56 -25.83 -15.06
CA ASP A 89 -4.19 -25.09 -16.28
C ASP A 89 -3.04 -24.11 -15.98
N PRO A 90 -1.84 -24.26 -16.58
CA PRO A 90 -1.46 -25.31 -17.52
C PRO A 90 -1.33 -26.69 -16.86
N VAL A 91 -1.47 -27.74 -17.68
CA VAL A 91 -1.28 -29.13 -17.24
C VAL A 91 0.21 -29.44 -17.08
N GLY A 92 0.58 -30.06 -15.95
CA GLY A 92 1.94 -30.57 -15.70
C GLY A 92 2.63 -29.89 -14.53
N ALA A 93 3.96 -29.86 -14.56
CA ALA A 93 4.76 -29.23 -13.53
C ALA A 93 4.68 -27.69 -13.63
N VAL A 94 4.47 -27.03 -12.50
CA VAL A 94 4.54 -25.57 -12.39
C VAL A 94 6.01 -25.17 -12.35
N SER A 95 6.49 -24.50 -13.39
CA SER A 95 7.89 -24.03 -13.47
C SER A 95 8.22 -23.00 -12.39
N HIS A 96 9.51 -22.75 -12.12
CA HIS A 96 9.94 -21.65 -11.26
C HIS A 96 9.33 -20.31 -11.72
N LEU A 97 8.74 -19.55 -10.80
CA LEU A 97 7.96 -18.33 -11.04
C LEU A 97 6.77 -18.52 -12.00
N GLY A 98 6.37 -19.78 -12.23
CA GLY A 98 5.20 -20.16 -13.00
C GLY A 98 3.94 -20.14 -12.14
N GLN A 99 2.79 -20.10 -12.81
CA GLN A 99 1.48 -20.18 -12.18
C GLN A 99 0.65 -21.28 -12.82
N ALA A 100 -0.20 -21.91 -12.02
CA ALA A 100 -1.27 -22.80 -12.48
C ALA A 100 -2.57 -22.50 -11.76
N THR A 101 -3.68 -22.54 -12.49
CA THR A 101 -5.03 -22.40 -11.93
C THR A 101 -5.65 -23.78 -11.76
N LEU A 102 -6.07 -24.08 -10.53
CA LEU A 102 -6.71 -25.33 -10.15
C LEU A 102 -8.22 -25.10 -10.07
N THR A 103 -8.98 -25.78 -10.92
CA THR A 103 -10.45 -25.83 -10.86
C THR A 103 -10.87 -27.06 -10.06
N ILE A 104 -11.61 -26.83 -8.98
CA ILE A 104 -11.92 -27.85 -7.98
C ILE A 104 -13.44 -27.90 -7.78
N PRO A 105 -14.15 -28.88 -8.37
CA PRO A 105 -15.60 -28.97 -8.28
C PRO A 105 -16.04 -29.48 -6.91
N TYR A 106 -16.08 -28.61 -5.90
CA TYR A 106 -16.40 -28.95 -4.52
C TYR A 106 -17.67 -28.25 -4.04
N PRO A 107 -18.65 -28.97 -3.47
CA PRO A 107 -19.91 -28.41 -2.99
C PRO A 107 -19.74 -27.78 -1.59
N TRP A 108 -19.05 -26.63 -1.51
CA TRP A 108 -18.86 -25.91 -0.26
C TRP A 108 -20.18 -25.32 0.28
N VAL A 109 -20.22 -25.06 1.58
CA VAL A 109 -21.38 -24.47 2.27
C VAL A 109 -21.04 -23.06 2.72
N HIS A 110 -21.97 -22.13 2.53
CA HIS A 110 -21.76 -20.73 2.87
C HIS A 110 -21.46 -20.55 4.38
N GLY A 111 -20.34 -19.89 4.68
CA GLY A 111 -19.91 -19.55 6.03
C GLY A 111 -19.10 -20.64 6.73
N GLU A 112 -18.87 -21.79 6.10
CA GLU A 112 -17.98 -22.82 6.63
C GLU A 112 -16.51 -22.47 6.38
N THR A 113 -15.64 -22.99 7.24
CA THR A 113 -14.19 -22.92 7.06
C THR A 113 -13.75 -24.12 6.25
N HIS A 114 -12.87 -23.91 5.27
CA HIS A 114 -12.29 -25.01 4.48
C HIS A 114 -10.77 -24.89 4.42
N VAL A 115 -10.08 -26.04 4.48
CA VAL A 115 -8.62 -26.09 4.31
C VAL A 115 -8.29 -26.82 3.01
N LEU A 116 -7.68 -26.11 2.07
CA LEU A 116 -7.15 -26.66 0.84
C LEU A 116 -5.69 -27.06 1.05
N ARG A 117 -5.35 -28.33 0.83
CA ARG A 117 -3.97 -28.82 0.91
C ARG A 117 -3.52 -29.40 -0.42
N LEU A 118 -2.48 -28.82 -1.00
CA LEU A 118 -1.78 -29.39 -2.14
C LEU A 118 -0.81 -30.45 -1.65
N VAL A 119 -0.73 -31.57 -2.37
CA VAL A 119 0.29 -32.60 -2.16
C VAL A 119 1.07 -32.77 -3.45
N THR A 120 2.37 -32.58 -3.40
CA THR A 120 3.25 -32.68 -4.57
C THR A 120 3.63 -34.13 -4.87
N SER A 121 4.25 -34.37 -6.03
CA SER A 121 4.75 -35.70 -6.41
C SER A 121 5.83 -36.25 -5.47
N THR A 122 6.49 -35.39 -4.69
CA THR A 122 7.48 -35.79 -3.68
C THR A 122 6.86 -35.97 -2.29
N GLY A 123 5.57 -35.65 -2.14
CA GLY A 123 4.83 -35.76 -0.88
C GLY A 123 4.90 -34.51 0.01
N ALA A 124 5.50 -33.41 -0.46
CA ALA A 124 5.43 -32.13 0.24
C ALA A 124 4.01 -31.57 0.23
N THR A 125 3.63 -30.87 1.30
CA THR A 125 2.26 -30.35 1.49
C THR A 125 2.24 -28.84 1.68
N PHE A 126 1.29 -28.17 1.02
CA PHE A 126 1.08 -26.73 1.12
C PHE A 126 -0.37 -26.43 1.39
N ASP A 127 -0.65 -25.75 2.50
CA ASP A 127 -2.00 -25.53 3.01
C ASP A 127 -2.45 -24.10 2.78
N HIS A 128 -3.75 -23.93 2.54
CA HIS A 128 -4.42 -22.64 2.49
C HIS A 128 -5.78 -22.72 3.17
N GLU A 129 -6.01 -21.85 4.13
CA GLU A 129 -7.27 -21.76 4.86
C GLU A 129 -8.19 -20.73 4.21
N VAL A 130 -9.40 -21.16 3.88
CA VAL A 130 -10.54 -20.30 3.59
C VAL A 130 -11.33 -20.16 4.88
N ALA A 131 -11.05 -19.10 5.64
CA ALA A 131 -11.62 -18.91 6.98
C ALA A 131 -13.16 -18.87 6.96
N VAL A 132 -13.75 -18.21 5.95
CA VAL A 132 -15.20 -18.11 5.77
C VAL A 132 -15.54 -18.27 4.28
N ALA A 133 -16.20 -19.38 3.93
CA ALA A 133 -16.60 -19.64 2.55
C ALA A 133 -17.75 -18.72 2.10
N VAL A 134 -17.43 -17.71 1.31
CA VAL A 134 -18.40 -16.81 0.66
C VAL A 134 -18.16 -16.79 -0.84
N SER A 135 -19.21 -16.65 -1.64
CA SER A 135 -19.04 -16.49 -3.10
C SER A 135 -18.18 -15.27 -3.39
N THR A 136 -17.12 -15.46 -4.18
CA THR A 136 -16.24 -14.37 -4.56
C THR A 136 -17.04 -13.34 -5.36
N PRO A 137 -16.98 -12.06 -4.98
CA PRO A 137 -17.72 -11.02 -5.67
C PRO A 137 -17.33 -10.93 -7.15
N LYS A 138 -18.33 -10.81 -8.02
CA LYS A 138 -18.12 -10.49 -9.44
C LYS A 138 -18.24 -8.98 -9.65
N ALA A 139 -17.52 -8.45 -10.62
CA ALA A 139 -17.60 -7.05 -11.02
C ALA A 139 -18.97 -6.74 -11.66
N ASP A 140 -20.00 -6.54 -10.85
CA ASP A 140 -21.33 -6.12 -11.26
C ASP A 140 -21.69 -4.72 -10.73
N ALA A 141 -22.80 -4.16 -11.23
CA ALA A 141 -23.21 -2.80 -10.86
C ALA A 141 -23.56 -2.67 -9.37
N ARG A 142 -24.04 -3.74 -8.73
CA ARG A 142 -24.39 -3.75 -7.31
C ARG A 142 -23.13 -3.70 -6.46
N PHE A 143 -22.14 -4.52 -6.79
CA PHE A 143 -20.82 -4.53 -6.18
C PHE A 143 -20.19 -3.14 -6.28
N LEU A 144 -20.07 -2.59 -7.49
CA LEU A 144 -19.49 -1.27 -7.68
C LEU A 144 -20.25 -0.20 -6.87
N GLY A 145 -21.58 -0.26 -6.83
CA GLY A 145 -22.41 0.63 -6.03
C GLY A 145 -22.14 0.54 -4.52
N ILE A 146 -22.07 -0.67 -3.95
CA ILE A 146 -21.80 -0.88 -2.52
C ILE A 146 -20.41 -0.38 -2.15
N PHE A 147 -19.38 -0.76 -2.88
CA PHE A 147 -18.01 -0.33 -2.58
C PHE A 147 -17.79 1.17 -2.84
N THR A 148 -18.57 1.78 -3.75
CA THR A 148 -18.63 3.26 -3.88
C THR A 148 -19.20 3.89 -2.62
N LEU A 149 -20.31 3.36 -2.09
CA LEU A 149 -20.91 3.88 -0.86
C LEU A 149 -19.95 3.75 0.31
N ILE A 150 -19.29 2.60 0.45
CA ILE A 150 -18.24 2.39 1.47
C ILE A 150 -17.14 3.45 1.33
N GLY A 151 -16.55 3.59 0.14
CA GLY A 151 -15.50 4.60 -0.08
C GLY A 151 -15.97 6.04 0.14
N LEU A 152 -17.25 6.33 -0.12
CA LEU A 152 -17.84 7.64 0.17
C LEU A 152 -17.94 7.89 1.68
N TYR A 153 -18.41 6.91 2.46
CA TYR A 153 -18.56 7.02 3.91
C TYR A 153 -17.24 6.99 4.66
N VAL A 154 -16.22 6.33 4.12
CA VAL A 154 -14.91 6.18 4.76
C VAL A 154 -13.94 7.28 4.35
N GLY A 155 -13.89 7.63 3.06
CA GLY A 155 -12.93 8.60 2.54
C GLY A 155 -13.55 9.98 2.32
N VAL A 156 -14.46 10.07 1.36
CA VAL A 156 -14.94 11.37 0.85
C VAL A 156 -15.66 12.21 1.90
N ILE A 157 -16.64 11.64 2.61
CA ILE A 157 -17.43 12.36 3.60
C ILE A 157 -16.56 12.78 4.79
N PRO A 158 -15.79 11.89 5.44
CA PRO A 158 -14.91 12.27 6.55
C PRO A 158 -13.90 13.35 6.18
N VAL A 159 -13.18 13.19 5.06
CA VAL A 159 -12.23 14.23 4.60
C VAL A 159 -12.96 15.55 4.39
N ALA A 160 -14.14 15.54 3.75
CA ALA A 160 -14.94 16.75 3.54
C ALA A 160 -15.38 17.40 4.86
N ILE A 161 -15.78 16.62 5.87
CA ILE A 161 -16.07 17.11 7.23
C ILE A 161 -14.82 17.76 7.81
N GLY A 162 -13.66 17.12 7.66
CA GLY A 162 -12.34 17.67 8.03
C GLY A 162 -12.03 19.03 7.38
N LEU A 163 -12.43 19.24 6.13
CA LEU A 163 -12.25 20.54 5.46
C LEU A 163 -13.13 21.66 6.04
N LEU A 164 -14.24 21.31 6.72
CA LEU A 164 -15.14 22.30 7.33
C LEU A 164 -14.50 23.03 8.52
N TRP A 165 -13.35 22.57 9.03
CA TRP A 165 -12.56 23.31 10.02
C TRP A 165 -11.84 24.54 9.46
N LEU A 166 -11.82 24.77 8.14
CA LEU A 166 -11.13 25.93 7.54
C LEU A 166 -11.51 27.28 8.18
N PRO A 167 -12.80 27.63 8.40
CA PRO A 167 -13.17 28.91 9.01
C PRO A 167 -12.60 29.07 10.42
N PHE A 168 -12.56 27.98 11.19
CA PHE A 168 -11.95 27.95 12.52
C PHE A 168 -10.44 28.19 12.40
N VAL A 169 -9.75 27.41 11.56
CA VAL A 169 -8.29 27.53 11.31
C VAL A 169 -7.89 28.97 10.93
N LYS A 170 -8.72 29.66 10.13
CA LYS A 170 -8.49 31.07 9.73
C LYS A 170 -8.60 32.09 10.87
N GLN A 171 -9.30 31.75 11.94
CA GLN A 171 -9.51 32.64 13.09
C GLN A 171 -8.49 32.42 14.20
N VAL A 172 -7.74 31.31 14.16
CA VAL A 172 -6.77 30.98 15.20
C VAL A 172 -5.52 31.85 15.07
N GLY A 173 -5.11 32.49 16.18
CA GLY A 173 -3.87 33.27 16.22
C GLY A 173 -2.62 32.39 16.02
N ARG A 174 -1.46 33.03 15.83
CA ARG A 174 -0.20 32.34 15.46
C ARG A 174 0.13 31.11 16.32
N LYS A 175 0.03 31.23 17.65
CA LYS A 175 0.31 30.13 18.59
C LYS A 175 -0.62 28.94 18.40
N GLY A 176 -1.89 29.19 18.09
CA GLY A 176 -2.83 28.10 17.87
C GLY A 176 -2.68 27.49 16.47
N LEU A 177 -2.27 28.26 15.47
CA LEU A 177 -1.86 27.69 14.17
C LEU A 177 -0.63 26.80 14.32
N ASP A 178 0.38 27.23 15.09
CA ASP A 178 1.57 26.41 15.39
C ASP A 178 1.17 25.13 16.13
N PHE A 179 0.21 25.19 17.06
CA PHE A 179 -0.39 24.01 17.71
C PHE A 179 -1.12 23.09 16.72
N LEU A 180 -1.97 23.64 15.84
CA LEU A 180 -2.76 22.86 14.88
C LEU A 180 -1.87 22.17 13.83
N LEU A 181 -0.85 22.86 13.31
CA LEU A 181 0.11 22.25 12.39
C LEU A 181 0.92 21.15 13.08
N ALA A 182 1.32 21.37 14.35
CA ALA A 182 2.01 20.36 15.14
C ALA A 182 1.11 19.16 15.49
N LEU A 183 -0.17 19.42 15.80
CA LEU A 183 -1.21 18.40 15.98
C LEU A 183 -1.28 17.51 14.74
N THR A 184 -1.39 18.12 13.55
CA THR A 184 -1.38 17.41 12.28
C THR A 184 -0.13 16.56 12.09
N VAL A 185 1.06 17.09 12.37
CA VAL A 185 2.31 16.31 12.27
C VAL A 185 2.27 15.12 13.23
N GLY A 186 1.76 15.30 14.45
CA GLY A 186 1.59 14.21 15.42
C GLY A 186 0.62 13.12 14.94
N LEU A 187 -0.53 13.51 14.38
CA LEU A 187 -1.50 12.59 13.78
C LEU A 187 -0.85 11.76 12.65
N LEU A 188 -0.20 12.44 11.70
CA LEU A 188 0.43 11.80 10.53
C LEU A 188 1.64 10.94 10.90
N LEU A 189 2.38 11.26 11.97
CA LEU A 189 3.47 10.41 12.47
C LEU A 189 2.95 9.09 13.01
N PHE A 190 1.80 9.09 13.70
CA PHE A 190 1.17 7.85 14.14
C PHE A 190 0.70 7.03 12.94
N LEU A 191 0.00 7.65 11.99
CA LEU A 191 -0.42 6.99 10.74
C LEU A 191 0.76 6.43 9.94
N LEU A 192 1.91 7.09 9.96
CA LEU A 192 3.10 6.59 9.32
C LEU A 192 3.59 5.28 9.95
N VAL A 193 3.53 5.16 11.28
CA VAL A 193 3.89 3.91 11.99
C VAL A 193 2.92 2.79 11.64
N ASP A 194 1.63 3.11 11.63
CA ASP A 194 0.55 2.17 11.30
C ASP A 194 0.68 1.65 9.85
N ALA A 195 0.85 2.56 8.89
CA ALA A 195 1.02 2.21 7.48
C ALA A 195 2.30 1.39 7.21
N VAL A 196 3.38 1.61 7.97
CA VAL A 196 4.58 0.77 7.91
C VAL A 196 4.29 -0.62 8.45
N HIS A 197 3.56 -0.73 9.55
CA HIS A 197 3.18 -2.01 10.13
C HIS A 197 2.35 -2.85 9.15
N ASP A 198 1.25 -2.28 8.66
CA ASP A 198 0.36 -2.92 7.67
C ASP A 198 1.11 -3.29 6.39
N GLY A 199 1.97 -2.39 5.93
CA GLY A 199 2.81 -2.61 4.76
C GLY A 199 3.78 -3.78 4.92
N PHE A 200 4.37 -3.94 6.10
CA PHE A 200 5.26 -5.06 6.40
C PHE A 200 4.49 -6.37 6.57
N GLU A 201 3.29 -6.33 7.16
CA GLU A 201 2.42 -7.49 7.26
C GLU A 201 2.02 -7.98 5.86
N ALA A 202 1.56 -7.08 4.98
CA ALA A 202 1.29 -7.40 3.58
C ALA A 202 2.54 -7.93 2.86
N ALA A 203 3.71 -7.34 3.11
CA ALA A 203 4.97 -7.77 2.51
C ALA A 203 5.39 -9.18 2.95
N SER A 204 5.07 -9.57 4.18
CA SER A 204 5.36 -10.91 4.70
C SER A 204 4.47 -12.00 4.08
N ARG A 205 3.30 -11.63 3.54
CA ARG A 205 2.39 -12.53 2.81
C ARG A 205 2.73 -12.68 1.33
N ALA A 206 3.60 -11.81 0.78
CA ALA A 206 4.01 -11.90 -0.61
C ALA A 206 5.03 -13.03 -0.80
N PRO A 207 5.06 -13.70 -1.98
CA PRO A 207 6.09 -14.69 -2.26
C PRO A 207 7.50 -14.12 -2.08
N GLY A 208 8.39 -14.92 -1.51
CA GLY A 208 9.77 -14.55 -1.17
C GLY A 208 10.57 -14.05 -2.37
N SER A 209 10.32 -14.59 -3.58
CA SER A 209 10.95 -14.12 -4.82
C SER A 209 10.73 -12.63 -5.11
N TYR A 210 9.61 -12.05 -4.66
CA TYR A 210 9.31 -10.62 -4.85
C TYR A 210 10.02 -9.72 -3.84
N GLN A 211 10.67 -10.28 -2.82
CA GLN A 211 11.34 -9.53 -1.76
C GLN A 211 10.42 -8.43 -1.18
N GLY A 212 9.25 -8.83 -0.67
CA GLY A 212 8.16 -7.90 -0.31
C GLY A 212 8.59 -6.68 0.51
N ILE A 213 9.48 -6.85 1.50
CA ILE A 213 9.99 -5.73 2.32
C ILE A 213 10.84 -4.77 1.49
N ALA A 214 11.73 -5.29 0.63
CA ALA A 214 12.53 -4.45 -0.26
C ALA A 214 11.66 -3.71 -1.28
N LEU A 215 10.64 -4.38 -1.84
CA LEU A 215 9.64 -3.77 -2.71
C LEU A 215 8.89 -2.65 -1.99
N PHE A 216 8.44 -2.89 -0.75
CA PHE A 216 7.78 -1.88 0.07
C PHE A 216 8.66 -0.64 0.26
N LEU A 217 9.91 -0.84 0.73
CA LEU A 217 10.84 0.26 0.97
C LEU A 217 11.17 1.02 -0.32
N PHE A 218 11.34 0.31 -1.43
CA PHE A 218 11.62 0.92 -2.73
C PHE A 218 10.45 1.77 -3.23
N VAL A 219 9.22 1.25 -3.18
CA VAL A 219 8.02 1.97 -3.63
C VAL A 219 7.73 3.16 -2.71
N ALA A 220 7.88 3.01 -1.39
CA ALA A 220 7.72 4.10 -0.44
C ALA A 220 8.74 5.22 -0.69
N LEU A 221 10.01 4.87 -0.91
CA LEU A 221 11.04 5.85 -1.26
C LEU A 221 10.75 6.52 -2.61
N ALA A 222 10.31 5.76 -3.62
CA ALA A 222 9.97 6.29 -4.93
C ALA A 222 8.80 7.27 -4.85
N ALA A 223 7.75 6.95 -4.08
CA ALA A 223 6.61 7.83 -3.84
C ALA A 223 7.03 9.11 -3.11
N PHE A 224 7.84 8.98 -2.06
CA PHE A 224 8.39 10.11 -1.31
C PHE A 224 9.20 11.05 -2.22
N VAL A 225 10.15 10.51 -2.99
CA VAL A 225 11.01 11.31 -3.88
C VAL A 225 10.18 11.91 -5.01
N GLY A 226 9.25 11.15 -5.59
CA GLY A 226 8.36 11.60 -6.64
C GLY A 226 7.53 12.82 -6.21
N LEU A 227 6.91 12.75 -5.04
CA LEU A 227 6.14 13.86 -4.47
C LEU A 227 7.01 15.08 -4.12
N GLU A 228 8.22 14.88 -3.63
CA GLU A 228 9.14 16.00 -3.35
C GLU A 228 9.57 16.70 -4.66
N VAL A 229 9.85 15.94 -5.72
CA VAL A 229 10.18 16.48 -7.06
C VAL A 229 8.98 17.22 -7.65
N VAL A 230 7.78 16.64 -7.59
CA VAL A 230 6.56 17.29 -8.07
C VAL A 230 6.27 18.57 -7.28
N GLY A 231 6.40 18.53 -5.95
CA GLY A 231 6.18 19.68 -5.10
C GLY A 231 7.15 20.82 -5.37
N ASP A 232 8.43 20.53 -5.57
CA ASP A 232 9.44 21.53 -5.94
C ASP A 232 9.17 22.12 -7.34
N ARG A 233 8.81 21.30 -8.34
CA ARG A 233 8.42 21.78 -9.67
C ARG A 233 7.19 22.71 -9.61
N LEU A 234 6.17 22.35 -8.85
CA LEU A 234 4.96 23.17 -8.66
C LEU A 234 5.27 24.50 -8.00
N ARG A 235 6.12 24.51 -6.95
CA ARG A 235 6.56 25.75 -6.29
C ARG A 235 7.32 26.65 -7.27
N ARG A 236 8.29 26.10 -8.02
CA ARG A 236 9.05 26.88 -9.02
C ARG A 236 8.17 27.46 -10.12
N SER A 237 7.24 26.66 -10.66
CA SER A 237 6.33 27.12 -11.72
C SER A 237 5.45 28.29 -11.28
N ARG A 238 5.08 28.37 -10.00
CA ARG A 238 4.29 29.48 -9.46
C ARG A 238 5.12 30.73 -9.25
N LEU A 239 6.35 30.58 -8.77
CA LEU A 239 7.31 31.67 -8.66
C LEU A 239 7.58 32.31 -10.03
N THR A 240 7.76 31.50 -11.08
CA THR A 240 7.95 32.02 -12.45
C THR A 240 6.71 32.68 -13.02
N ALA A 241 5.51 32.26 -12.59
CA ALA A 241 4.24 32.88 -12.97
C ALA A 241 3.94 34.19 -12.20
N GLY A 242 4.88 34.69 -11.38
CA GLY A 242 4.71 35.92 -10.61
C GLY A 242 3.72 35.80 -9.44
N MET A 243 3.31 34.58 -9.06
CA MET A 243 2.45 34.37 -7.89
C MET A 243 3.31 34.40 -6.62
N VAL A 244 3.32 35.55 -5.95
CA VAL A 244 4.08 35.79 -4.69
C VAL A 244 3.45 35.07 -3.49
N GLU A 245 2.14 34.82 -3.54
CA GLU A 245 1.36 34.09 -2.52
C GLU A 245 0.95 32.70 -3.07
N GLY A 246 0.86 31.68 -2.20
CA GLY A 246 0.41 30.34 -2.61
C GLY A 246 1.30 29.16 -2.21
N SER A 247 2.27 29.34 -1.31
CA SER A 247 3.04 28.20 -0.74
C SER A 247 2.13 27.29 0.08
N GLY A 248 1.13 27.86 0.77
CA GLY A 248 0.12 27.12 1.53
C GLY A 248 -0.77 26.28 0.63
N TRP A 249 -1.16 26.79 -0.54
CA TRP A 249 -1.93 26.00 -1.52
C TRP A 249 -1.15 24.81 -2.08
N VAL A 250 0.12 25.02 -2.48
CA VAL A 250 0.92 23.90 -3.01
C VAL A 250 1.11 22.84 -1.93
N LEU A 251 1.35 23.26 -0.68
CA LEU A 251 1.43 22.34 0.44
C LEU A 251 0.12 21.60 0.67
N ALA A 252 -1.03 22.30 0.68
CA ALA A 252 -2.33 21.66 0.82
C ALA A 252 -2.63 20.65 -0.30
N LEU A 253 -2.20 20.94 -1.54
CA LEU A 253 -2.32 20.02 -2.66
C LEU A 253 -1.46 18.76 -2.47
N LEU A 254 -0.22 18.92 -2.01
CA LEU A 254 0.68 17.80 -1.72
C LEU A 254 0.16 16.96 -0.54
N VAL A 255 -0.33 17.63 0.51
CA VAL A 255 -0.99 16.99 1.67
C VAL A 255 -2.20 16.19 1.21
N ALA A 256 -3.12 16.79 0.44
CA ALA A 256 -4.30 16.10 -0.10
C ALA A 256 -3.92 14.96 -1.06
N THR A 257 -2.85 15.09 -1.84
CA THR A 257 -2.37 14.01 -2.72
C THR A 257 -1.81 12.86 -1.89
N GLY A 258 -1.01 13.14 -0.86
CA GLY A 258 -0.41 12.11 -0.04
C GLY A 258 -1.43 11.37 0.82
N ILE A 259 -2.38 12.10 1.41
CA ILE A 259 -3.56 11.54 2.06
C ILE A 259 -4.37 10.69 1.07
N GLY A 260 -4.64 11.19 -0.13
CA GLY A 260 -5.34 10.42 -1.17
C GLY A 260 -4.65 9.10 -1.50
N LEU A 261 -3.32 9.06 -1.59
CA LEU A 261 -2.57 7.82 -1.81
C LEU A 261 -2.64 6.86 -0.62
N HIS A 262 -2.70 7.36 0.62
CA HIS A 262 -2.92 6.54 1.80
C HIS A 262 -4.33 5.95 1.83
N ASN A 263 -5.34 6.81 1.60
CA ASN A 263 -6.75 6.46 1.59
C ASN A 263 -7.12 5.48 0.46
N PHE A 264 -6.33 5.45 -0.61
CA PHE A 264 -6.38 4.39 -1.61
C PHE A 264 -6.02 3.01 -1.02
N GLY A 265 -4.98 2.93 -0.19
CA GLY A 265 -4.59 1.72 0.53
C GLY A 265 -5.65 1.25 1.53
N GLU A 266 -6.27 2.17 2.27
CA GLU A 266 -7.41 1.88 3.15
C GLU A 266 -8.60 1.29 2.40
N GLY A 267 -8.93 1.91 1.27
CA GLY A 267 -9.95 1.40 0.36
C GLY A 267 -9.62 -0.03 -0.06
N LEU A 268 -8.37 -0.30 -0.45
CA LEU A 268 -7.91 -1.63 -0.84
C LEU A 268 -8.08 -2.65 0.29
N ALA A 269 -7.71 -2.28 1.53
CA ALA A 269 -7.83 -3.13 2.71
C ALA A 269 -9.30 -3.47 3.03
N ILE A 270 -10.19 -2.47 3.02
CA ILE A 270 -11.64 -2.71 3.17
C ILE A 270 -12.16 -3.59 2.04
N GLY A 271 -11.78 -3.28 0.81
CA GLY A 271 -12.02 -4.06 -0.39
C GLY A 271 -11.76 -5.55 -0.18
N ALA A 272 -10.52 -5.84 0.23
CA ALA A 272 -10.00 -7.17 0.47
C ALA A 272 -10.75 -7.89 1.59
N ALA A 273 -10.94 -7.24 2.74
CA ALA A 273 -11.62 -7.84 3.89
C ALA A 273 -13.04 -8.32 3.53
N PHE A 274 -13.81 -7.52 2.79
CA PHE A 274 -15.13 -7.94 2.33
C PHE A 274 -15.09 -9.05 1.27
N ALA A 275 -14.10 -9.04 0.37
CA ALA A 275 -13.93 -10.10 -0.62
C ALA A 275 -13.51 -11.44 0.00
N LEU A 276 -12.79 -11.40 1.12
CA LEU A 276 -12.39 -12.58 1.91
C LEU A 276 -13.47 -13.04 2.90
N GLY A 277 -14.63 -12.37 2.95
CA GLY A 277 -15.71 -12.72 3.87
C GLY A 277 -15.50 -12.25 5.32
N GLU A 278 -14.45 -11.46 5.58
CA GLU A 278 -14.08 -10.93 6.89
C GLU A 278 -14.91 -9.68 7.24
N VAL A 279 -16.23 -9.82 7.26
CA VAL A 279 -17.17 -8.70 7.45
C VAL A 279 -16.92 -7.95 8.76
N SER A 280 -16.58 -8.66 9.84
CA SER A 280 -16.27 -8.03 11.12
C SER A 280 -15.03 -7.14 11.03
N LEU A 281 -13.96 -7.61 10.38
CA LEU A 281 -12.76 -6.81 10.15
C LEU A 281 -13.10 -5.60 9.28
N GLY A 282 -13.81 -5.82 8.16
CA GLY A 282 -14.24 -4.74 7.27
C GLY A 282 -15.03 -3.64 7.99
N MET A 283 -15.91 -3.99 8.93
CA MET A 283 -16.67 -3.00 9.71
C MET A 283 -15.81 -2.23 10.71
N VAL A 284 -14.85 -2.89 11.38
CA VAL A 284 -13.88 -2.23 12.26
C VAL A 284 -13.02 -1.24 11.46
N LEU A 285 -12.53 -1.66 10.29
CA LEU A 285 -11.76 -0.80 9.37
C LEU A 285 -12.59 0.41 8.91
N ILE A 286 -13.85 0.22 8.52
CA ILE A 286 -14.74 1.32 8.10
C ILE A 286 -14.85 2.39 9.20
N VAL A 287 -15.08 1.98 10.45
CA VAL A 287 -15.27 2.93 11.56
C VAL A 287 -13.95 3.61 11.90
N GLY A 288 -12.86 2.85 12.00
CA GLY A 288 -11.52 3.39 12.26
C GLY A 288 -11.09 4.42 11.24
N PHE A 289 -11.21 4.03 9.97
CA PHE A 289 -10.77 4.88 8.87
C PHE A 289 -11.66 6.11 8.73
N ALA A 290 -12.98 6.00 8.90
CA ALA A 290 -13.84 7.18 8.89
C ALA A 290 -13.49 8.19 10.01
N LEU A 291 -13.14 7.70 11.20
CA LEU A 291 -12.76 8.57 12.32
C LEU A 291 -11.45 9.30 12.04
N HIS A 292 -10.39 8.60 11.59
CA HIS A 292 -9.12 9.27 11.32
C HIS A 292 -9.17 10.19 10.09
N ASN A 293 -9.95 9.88 9.06
CA ASN A 293 -10.04 10.64 7.80
C ASN A 293 -10.69 12.00 8.02
N THR A 294 -11.51 12.10 9.06
CA THR A 294 -12.03 13.38 9.55
C THR A 294 -10.89 14.29 10.02
N THR A 295 -9.91 13.75 10.74
CA THR A 295 -8.76 14.52 11.23
C THR A 295 -7.76 14.85 10.11
N GLU A 296 -7.71 14.06 9.04
CA GLU A 296 -6.87 14.33 7.88
C GLU A 296 -7.35 15.54 7.06
N GLY A 297 -8.66 15.78 6.99
CA GLY A 297 -9.15 17.00 6.34
C GLY A 297 -8.67 18.27 7.07
N LEU A 298 -8.45 18.23 8.39
CA LEU A 298 -7.79 19.32 9.13
C LEU A 298 -6.35 19.52 8.65
N ALA A 299 -5.63 18.43 8.36
CA ALA A 299 -4.27 18.46 7.81
C ALA A 299 -4.21 19.22 6.47
N ILE A 300 -5.20 18.99 5.61
CA ILE A 300 -5.30 19.63 4.29
C ILE A 300 -5.54 21.14 4.43
N VAL A 301 -6.39 21.57 5.37
CA VAL A 301 -6.75 23.00 5.53
C VAL A 301 -5.79 23.80 6.38
N ALA A 302 -4.98 23.17 7.24
CA ALA A 302 -4.04 23.89 8.11
C ALA A 302 -3.04 24.78 7.32
N PRO A 303 -2.43 24.33 6.21
CA PRO A 303 -1.62 25.19 5.34
C PRO A 303 -2.37 26.35 4.68
N LEU A 304 -3.70 26.28 4.62
CA LEU A 304 -4.57 27.28 3.96
C LEU A 304 -5.02 28.41 4.90
N ALA A 305 -4.54 28.43 6.15
CA ALA A 305 -4.94 29.41 7.16
C ALA A 305 -4.85 30.87 6.70
N ASN A 306 -3.82 31.21 5.91
CA ASN A 306 -3.60 32.56 5.40
C ASN A 306 -3.90 32.70 3.90
N GLU A 307 -4.50 31.68 3.27
CA GLU A 307 -4.76 31.64 1.83
C GLU A 307 -6.20 32.02 1.50
N LYS A 308 -6.40 32.71 0.36
CA LYS A 308 -7.73 32.96 -0.21
C LYS A 308 -8.16 31.74 -1.01
N VAL A 309 -9.05 30.93 -0.44
CA VAL A 309 -9.51 29.67 -1.03
C VAL A 309 -10.97 29.79 -1.45
N ARG A 310 -11.27 29.40 -2.69
CA ARG A 310 -12.64 29.31 -3.23
C ARG A 310 -13.26 27.95 -2.86
N LEU A 311 -14.59 27.86 -2.81
CA LEU A 311 -15.27 26.59 -2.48
C LEU A 311 -14.90 25.45 -3.45
N GLY A 312 -14.81 25.71 -4.75
CA GLY A 312 -14.41 24.71 -5.73
C GLY A 312 -12.98 24.17 -5.52
N GLN A 313 -12.08 24.98 -4.96
CA GLN A 313 -10.74 24.55 -4.59
C GLN A 313 -10.75 23.62 -3.37
N LEU A 314 -11.63 23.86 -2.39
CA LEU A 314 -11.81 22.94 -1.26
C LEU A 314 -12.42 21.62 -1.72
N VAL A 315 -13.43 21.67 -2.60
CA VAL A 315 -14.01 20.46 -3.19
C VAL A 315 -12.94 19.66 -3.92
N GLN A 316 -12.07 20.31 -4.70
CA GLN A 316 -10.96 19.64 -5.37
C GLN A 316 -10.02 18.95 -4.39
N LEU A 317 -9.63 19.60 -3.29
CA LEU A 317 -8.77 19.00 -2.27
C LEU A 317 -9.46 17.83 -1.55
N GLY A 318 -10.76 17.95 -1.26
CA GLY A 318 -11.54 16.88 -0.63
C GLY A 318 -11.71 15.66 -1.53
N VAL A 319 -11.98 15.88 -2.82
CA VAL A 319 -12.02 14.80 -3.82
C VAL A 319 -10.65 14.15 -3.94
N LEU A 320 -9.58 14.93 -3.99
CA LEU A 320 -8.22 14.39 -4.11
C LEU A 320 -7.82 13.56 -2.90
N GLY A 321 -8.20 13.97 -1.69
CA GLY A 321 -7.91 13.25 -0.45
C GLY A 321 -8.82 12.04 -0.18
N GLY A 322 -10.12 12.11 -0.52
CA GLY A 322 -11.09 11.09 -0.12
C GLY A 322 -11.60 10.18 -1.23
N ALA A 323 -11.64 10.63 -2.50
CA ALA A 323 -12.13 9.78 -3.59
C ALA A 323 -11.25 8.56 -3.91
N PRO A 324 -9.92 8.58 -3.71
CA PRO A 324 -9.10 7.40 -3.90
C PRO A 324 -9.54 6.19 -3.08
N THR A 325 -10.17 6.36 -1.91
CA THR A 325 -10.75 5.24 -1.13
C THR A 325 -11.76 4.43 -1.94
N ILE A 326 -12.56 5.08 -2.80
CA ILE A 326 -13.53 4.40 -3.67
C ILE A 326 -12.81 3.49 -4.66
N VAL A 327 -11.76 4.02 -5.29
CA VAL A 327 -10.97 3.27 -6.28
C VAL A 327 -10.25 2.11 -5.60
N GLY A 328 -9.69 2.35 -4.41
CA GLY A 328 -9.08 1.32 -3.57
C GLY A 328 -10.08 0.22 -3.24
N ALA A 329 -11.28 0.58 -2.77
CA ALA A 329 -12.35 -0.36 -2.42
C ALA A 329 -12.77 -1.25 -3.60
N TRP A 330 -12.90 -0.68 -4.79
CA TRP A 330 -13.17 -1.47 -6.00
C TRP A 330 -12.04 -2.44 -6.33
N ILE A 331 -10.79 -1.97 -6.34
CA ILE A 331 -9.64 -2.80 -6.70
C ILE A 331 -9.44 -3.89 -5.65
N GLY A 332 -9.54 -3.56 -4.36
CA GLY A 332 -9.35 -4.51 -3.27
C GLY A 332 -10.41 -5.60 -3.27
N GLY A 333 -11.66 -5.25 -3.58
CA GLY A 333 -12.74 -6.24 -3.60
C GLY A 333 -12.81 -7.09 -4.88
N LEU A 334 -12.11 -6.74 -5.97
CA LEU A 334 -12.13 -7.48 -7.24
C LEU A 334 -10.81 -8.16 -7.59
N LEU A 335 -9.69 -7.54 -7.22
CA LEU A 335 -8.35 -7.84 -7.71
C LEU A 335 -7.35 -7.93 -6.55
N TYR A 336 -7.78 -8.41 -5.38
CA TYR A 336 -6.87 -8.58 -4.26
C TYR A 336 -5.66 -9.44 -4.67
N SER A 337 -4.47 -8.89 -4.44
CA SER A 337 -3.20 -9.56 -4.61
C SER A 337 -2.26 -9.04 -3.51
N PRO A 338 -1.51 -9.93 -2.83
CA PRO A 338 -0.54 -9.51 -1.82
C PRO A 338 0.45 -8.46 -2.34
N ILE A 339 0.92 -8.63 -3.58
CA ILE A 339 1.92 -7.72 -4.19
C ILE A 339 1.31 -6.34 -4.44
N TRP A 340 0.10 -6.27 -5.00
CA TRP A 340 -0.57 -5.00 -5.21
C TRP A 340 -0.84 -4.30 -3.88
N SER A 341 -1.18 -5.05 -2.83
CA SER A 341 -1.35 -4.50 -1.48
C SER A 341 -0.07 -3.86 -0.96
N VAL A 342 1.07 -4.55 -1.10
CA VAL A 342 2.39 -4.01 -0.74
C VAL A 342 2.69 -2.71 -1.48
N VAL A 343 2.50 -2.68 -2.81
CA VAL A 343 2.78 -1.51 -3.64
C VAL A 343 1.90 -0.32 -3.24
N CYS A 344 0.61 -0.55 -2.99
CA CYS A 344 -0.33 0.50 -2.63
C CYS A 344 -0.04 1.08 -1.24
N LEU A 345 0.14 0.21 -0.23
CA LEU A 345 0.46 0.63 1.13
C LEU A 345 1.82 1.34 1.19
N ALA A 346 2.82 0.85 0.45
CA ALA A 346 4.12 1.51 0.32
C ALA A 346 4.01 2.90 -0.27
N ALA A 347 3.24 3.07 -1.36
CA ALA A 347 3.04 4.36 -1.99
C ALA A 347 2.38 5.37 -1.03
N GLY A 348 1.34 4.94 -0.30
CA GLY A 348 0.70 5.75 0.74
C GLY A 348 1.66 6.11 1.88
N THR A 349 2.43 5.15 2.39
CA THR A 349 3.43 5.34 3.45
C THR A 349 4.49 6.38 3.04
N GLY A 350 5.05 6.21 1.84
CA GLY A 350 6.03 7.16 1.29
C GLY A 350 5.46 8.57 1.14
N ALA A 351 4.18 8.67 0.76
CA ALA A 351 3.49 9.94 0.64
C ALA A 351 3.23 10.61 1.99
N ILE A 352 2.79 9.87 3.01
CA ILE A 352 2.64 10.40 4.38
C ILE A 352 3.99 10.91 4.91
N ALA A 353 5.06 10.11 4.78
CA ALA A 353 6.40 10.51 5.22
C ALA A 353 6.85 11.84 4.58
N GLN A 354 6.52 12.01 3.31
CA GLN A 354 6.82 13.22 2.54
C GLN A 354 6.03 14.43 3.06
N VAL A 355 4.75 14.24 3.35
CA VAL A 355 3.86 15.27 3.90
C VAL A 355 4.27 15.68 5.31
N VAL A 356 4.61 14.71 6.17
CA VAL A 356 5.16 14.94 7.52
C VAL A 356 6.40 15.83 7.45
N LEU A 357 7.32 15.55 6.53
CA LEU A 357 8.51 16.38 6.35
C LEU A 357 8.16 17.81 5.95
N GLN A 358 7.19 18.02 5.05
CA GLN A 358 6.82 19.35 4.60
C GLN A 358 6.10 20.16 5.69
N LEU A 359 5.13 19.56 6.39
CA LEU A 359 4.47 20.20 7.53
C LEU A 359 5.47 20.47 8.66
N GLY A 360 6.37 19.54 8.95
CA GLY A 360 7.45 19.73 9.91
C GLY A 360 8.32 20.93 9.56
N ARG A 361 8.74 21.07 8.30
CA ARG A 361 9.47 22.26 7.81
C ARG A 361 8.66 23.54 7.98
N GLN A 362 7.35 23.51 7.78
CA GLN A 362 6.47 24.67 7.99
C GLN A 362 6.36 25.05 9.48
N VAL A 363 6.26 24.06 10.37
CA VAL A 363 6.21 24.25 11.83
C VAL A 363 7.52 24.85 12.35
N VAL A 364 8.66 24.35 11.86
CA VAL A 364 10.01 24.84 12.20
C VAL A 364 10.23 26.25 11.65
N GLY A 365 9.78 26.51 10.43
CA GLY A 365 9.99 27.77 9.73
C GLY A 365 11.48 28.08 9.58
N GLY A 366 11.88 29.31 9.95
CA GLY A 366 13.29 29.75 9.96
C GLY A 366 13.97 29.66 11.33
N ALA A 367 13.30 29.12 12.35
CA ALA A 367 13.86 29.00 13.69
C ALA A 367 14.71 27.72 13.84
N PRO A 368 15.66 27.66 14.80
CA PRO A 368 16.37 26.44 15.10
C PRO A 368 15.39 25.32 15.51
N PHE A 369 15.51 24.16 14.88
CA PHE A 369 14.61 23.01 15.05
C PHE A 369 14.31 22.71 16.54
N ALA A 370 15.35 22.57 17.36
CA ALA A 370 15.22 22.24 18.78
C ALA A 370 14.40 23.29 19.56
N ARG A 371 14.54 24.58 19.24
CA ARG A 371 13.83 25.66 19.94
C ARG A 371 12.35 25.69 19.57
N GLN A 372 12.03 25.42 18.32
CA GLN A 372 10.65 25.47 17.83
C GLN A 372 9.87 24.22 18.26
N MET A 373 10.49 23.04 18.21
CA MET A 373 9.89 21.77 18.65
C MET A 373 9.62 21.73 20.16
N THR A 374 10.43 22.41 20.96
CA THR A 374 10.24 22.51 22.42
C THR A 374 9.31 23.66 22.84
N SER A 375 8.81 24.44 21.90
CA SER A 375 7.81 25.47 22.21
C SER A 375 6.52 24.80 22.69
N ARG A 376 5.89 25.38 23.73
CA ARG A 376 4.68 24.80 24.35
C ARG A 376 3.57 24.45 23.35
N PRO A 377 3.21 25.32 22.37
CA PRO A 377 2.16 24.99 21.42
C PRO A 377 2.53 23.82 20.50
N VAL A 378 3.78 23.76 20.04
CA VAL A 378 4.23 22.70 19.12
C VAL A 378 4.35 21.37 19.85
N ALA A 379 5.00 21.34 21.02
CA ALA A 379 5.13 20.11 21.80
C ALA A 379 3.77 19.56 22.23
N ALA A 380 2.85 20.43 22.69
CA ALA A 380 1.49 20.03 23.04
C ALA A 380 0.69 19.54 21.82
N GLY A 381 0.84 20.19 20.67
CA GLY A 381 0.20 19.76 19.42
C GLY A 381 0.69 18.38 18.99
N LEU A 382 2.01 18.20 18.85
CA LEU A 382 2.61 16.91 18.48
C LEU A 382 2.12 15.76 19.38
N LEU A 383 2.20 15.95 20.69
CA LEU A 383 1.75 14.93 21.65
C LEU A 383 0.24 14.69 21.56
N ALA A 384 -0.56 15.75 21.48
CA ALA A 384 -2.02 15.62 21.34
C ALA A 384 -2.40 14.87 20.06
N GLY A 385 -1.67 15.07 18.96
CA GLY A 385 -1.92 14.37 17.69
C GLY A 385 -1.70 12.87 17.85
N VAL A 386 -0.54 12.48 18.41
CA VAL A 386 -0.26 11.07 18.69
C VAL A 386 -1.29 10.46 19.64
N VAL A 387 -1.66 11.19 20.71
CA VAL A 387 -2.66 10.71 21.69
C VAL A 387 -4.05 10.55 21.04
N VAL A 388 -4.49 11.50 20.22
CA VAL A 388 -5.77 11.40 19.51
C VAL A 388 -5.81 10.17 18.61
N MET A 389 -4.74 9.91 17.84
CA MET A 389 -4.67 8.71 17.01
C MET A 389 -4.62 7.43 17.83
N TYR A 390 -3.81 7.40 18.88
CA TYR A 390 -3.73 6.24 19.77
C TYR A 390 -5.07 5.91 20.44
N VAL A 391 -5.78 6.93 20.93
CA VAL A 391 -7.11 6.76 21.52
C VAL A 391 -8.13 6.33 20.46
N THR A 392 -8.07 6.89 19.25
CA THR A 392 -8.92 6.43 18.14
C THR A 392 -8.69 4.95 17.86
N GLY A 393 -7.42 4.53 17.79
CA GLY A 393 -7.04 3.12 17.65
C GLY A 393 -7.59 2.24 18.77
N LEU A 394 -7.50 2.67 20.04
CA LEU A 394 -8.03 1.94 21.20
C LEU A 394 -9.55 1.84 21.24
N VAL A 395 -10.28 2.77 20.63
CA VAL A 395 -11.75 2.76 20.61
C VAL A 395 -12.27 1.84 19.52
N VAL A 396 -11.49 1.67 18.45
CA VAL A 396 -11.88 0.94 17.24
C VAL A 396 -11.38 -0.49 17.25
N GLY A 397 -10.14 -0.73 17.69
CA GLY A 397 -9.55 -2.06 17.90
C GLY A 397 -10.00 -2.67 19.21
#